data_AF-A0A5B6ZIQ6-F1
#
_entry.id   AF-A0A5B6ZIQ6-F1
#
_cell.length_a   1.000
_cell.length_b   1.000
_cell.length_c   1.000
_cell.angle_alpha   90.00
_cell.angle_beta   90.00
_cell.angle_gamma   90.00
#
_symmetry.space_group_name_H-M   'P 1'
#
loop_
_entity.id
_entity.type
_entity.pdbx_description
1 polymer ?
#
loop_
_entity_poly.entity_id
_entity_poly.type
_entity_poly.pdbx_seq_one_letter_code
_entity_poly.pdbx_strand_id
1 'polypeptide(L)'
;YKPTMLSATRALSLKCSLLYPTFCTKTHMDTRPRTLHSCTFSSSSSLSPPREVHRADTGDATISLQEWQGWGTTSPIPAMVAEIVEDMKVLERNIDAQMSFGGIGGKLQGDFKIQEDKKHRAKYQALGDSETKLQFFAARQIACRLLGSRGYLCQKCWLPLEDCMCSKVPSCSLGHDIRFWLYMHPKDFLRQNNTGKLLWQVFGVQAATLCIFGIAEHEETMWNAFKLAGKDKVWCLYPNKNVPIKSVQDSFAQNSSTVKQGGNFHVDSTAQTNGDKTMNFILIDGTWSNSAAMFRRLTERAKLVWGEDLPCISLATGVSAMHKLRPQPSWDRTCTAAAAIGLLCELQLLPEFSSFGLDNQAEALEDALTVLLEALTARRLRMGRSITRRERHNDNIC
;
A
#
# COMPACT_ATOMS: atom_id res chain seq x y z
N TYR A 1 -53.89 -25.67 33.53
CA TYR A 1 -54.29 -24.42 32.85
C TYR A 1 -53.44 -23.26 33.35
N LYS A 2 -52.40 -22.91 32.60
CA LYS A 2 -51.74 -21.59 32.46
C LYS A 2 -50.52 -21.79 31.53
N PRO A 3 -50.10 -20.75 30.79
CA PRO A 3 -49.62 -20.91 29.42
C PRO A 3 -48.12 -20.63 29.21
N THR A 4 -47.72 -20.94 27.98
CA THR A 4 -46.46 -20.74 27.25
C THR A 4 -45.96 -19.30 27.20
N MET A 5 -44.63 -19.10 27.17
CA MET A 5 -43.95 -18.30 26.13
C MET A 5 -42.40 -18.37 26.18
N LEU A 6 -41.83 -18.67 25.01
CA LEU A 6 -40.61 -18.15 24.35
C LEU A 6 -39.31 -17.95 25.13
N SER A 7 -38.28 -18.72 24.76
CA SER A 7 -36.88 -18.48 25.11
C SER A 7 -36.19 -17.67 24.00
N ALA A 8 -35.63 -16.52 24.38
CA ALA A 8 -34.90 -15.61 23.52
C ALA A 8 -33.38 -15.65 23.80
N THR A 9 -32.66 -15.45 22.72
CA THR A 9 -31.21 -15.43 22.47
C THR A 9 -30.44 -14.52 23.44
N ARG A 10 -29.31 -15.01 23.99
CA ARG A 10 -28.39 -14.22 24.82
C ARG A 10 -27.34 -13.51 23.95
N ALA A 11 -27.38 -12.17 23.95
CA ALA A 11 -26.27 -11.30 23.56
C ALA A 11 -25.53 -10.84 24.82
N LEU A 12 -24.21 -11.03 24.87
CA LEU A 12 -23.34 -10.52 25.93
C LEU A 12 -22.89 -9.09 25.58
N SER A 13 -23.33 -8.12 26.36
CA SER A 13 -22.81 -6.74 26.34
C SER A 13 -21.78 -6.56 27.45
N LEU A 14 -20.58 -6.12 27.10
CA LEU A 14 -19.60 -5.61 28.06
C LEU A 14 -19.81 -4.10 28.22
N LYS A 15 -20.20 -3.68 29.44
CA LYS A 15 -20.25 -2.29 29.88
C LYS A 15 -18.85 -1.85 30.34
N CYS A 16 -18.36 -0.71 29.87
CA CYS A 16 -17.24 -0.01 30.48
C CYS A 16 -17.70 1.40 30.89
N SER A 17 -17.62 1.67 32.18
CA SER A 17 -18.14 2.86 32.84
C SER A 17 -17.23 4.07 32.64
N LEU A 18 -17.80 5.20 32.21
CA LEU A 18 -17.16 6.52 32.16
C LEU A 18 -17.29 7.22 33.51
N LEU A 19 -16.19 7.74 34.05
CA LEU A 19 -16.18 8.65 35.21
C LEU A 19 -15.84 10.07 34.73
N TYR A 20 -16.80 10.97 34.85
CA TYR A 20 -16.64 12.43 34.74
C TYR A 20 -16.39 13.02 36.14
N PRO A 21 -15.70 14.17 36.24
CA PRO A 21 -15.94 15.12 37.32
C PRO A 21 -16.66 16.38 36.81
N THR A 22 -17.75 16.73 37.49
CA THR A 22 -18.53 17.98 37.41
C THR A 22 -18.17 18.92 38.56
N PHE A 23 -18.28 20.25 38.36
CA PHE A 23 -18.88 21.30 39.23
C PHE A 23 -18.55 22.69 38.59
N CYS A 24 -19.52 23.42 38.00
CA CYS A 24 -20.38 24.53 38.53
C CYS A 24 -19.63 25.86 38.86
N THR A 25 -20.09 27.11 38.65
CA THR A 25 -21.13 27.81 37.85
C THR A 25 -20.92 29.34 38.07
N LYS A 26 -21.03 30.14 36.98
CA LYS A 26 -21.48 31.56 36.83
C LYS A 26 -20.98 32.69 37.77
N THR A 27 -20.48 33.80 37.17
CA THR A 27 -21.11 35.16 37.17
C THR A 27 -20.40 36.21 36.28
N HIS A 28 -21.20 36.85 35.41
CA HIS A 28 -21.29 38.27 34.98
C HIS A 28 -20.12 39.13 34.41
N MET A 29 -20.53 40.01 33.45
CA MET A 29 -19.85 41.09 32.68
C MET A 29 -18.99 42.07 33.53
N ASP A 30 -18.05 42.89 33.04
CA ASP A 30 -17.96 43.71 31.81
C ASP A 30 -16.52 44.31 31.65
N THR A 31 -16.26 45.09 30.59
CA THR A 31 -15.17 46.07 30.30
C THR A 31 -14.04 45.72 29.30
N ARG A 32 -14.06 46.45 28.17
CA ARG A 32 -12.90 46.82 27.32
C ARG A 32 -12.06 47.90 28.03
N PRO A 33 -10.75 48.05 27.71
CA PRO A 33 -10.39 49.08 26.72
C PRO A 33 -9.12 48.82 25.87
N ARG A 34 -9.08 49.57 24.75
CA ARG A 34 -7.94 50.16 24.02
C ARG A 34 -7.10 49.32 23.04
N THR A 35 -7.38 49.63 21.77
CA THR A 35 -6.47 49.75 20.62
C THR A 35 -5.09 50.32 20.96
N LEU A 36 -4.01 49.66 20.47
CA LEU A 36 -2.93 50.31 19.72
C LEU A 36 -1.98 49.27 19.07
N HIS A 37 -1.59 49.57 17.82
CA HIS A 37 -0.45 49.09 17.02
C HIS A 37 -0.39 47.66 16.44
N SER A 38 -0.74 47.61 15.15
CA SER A 38 -0.01 46.97 14.04
C SER A 38 1.28 46.22 14.43
N CYS A 39 1.21 44.88 14.38
CA CYS A 39 2.37 44.02 14.14
C CYS A 39 1.97 42.98 13.09
N THR A 40 2.64 43.03 11.95
CA THR A 40 2.56 42.10 10.83
C THR A 40 2.92 40.70 11.34
N PHE A 41 1.92 39.85 11.59
CA PHE A 41 2.17 38.44 11.90
C PHE A 41 2.60 37.72 10.62
N SER A 42 3.92 37.64 10.45
CA SER A 42 4.55 36.68 9.56
C SER A 42 4.16 35.28 10.04
N SER A 43 3.34 34.58 9.27
CA SER A 43 3.04 33.17 9.52
C SER A 43 4.29 32.34 9.19
N SER A 44 5.14 32.13 10.19
CA SER A 44 6.24 31.16 10.13
C SER A 44 5.63 29.76 10.07
N SER A 45 5.35 29.31 8.85
CA SER A 45 5.19 27.89 8.59
C SER A 45 6.52 27.23 8.93
N SER A 46 6.52 26.39 9.97
CA SER A 46 7.69 25.67 10.46
C SER A 46 8.26 24.77 9.35
N LEU A 47 9.20 25.34 8.61
CA LEU A 47 9.98 24.66 7.60
C LEU A 47 10.83 23.59 8.30
N SER A 48 10.78 22.37 7.76
CA SER A 48 11.80 21.38 8.08
C SER A 48 13.16 21.94 7.62
N PRO A 49 14.27 21.72 8.34
CA PRO A 49 15.58 22.14 7.88
C PRO A 49 15.83 21.60 6.46
N PRO A 50 16.56 22.33 5.61
CA PRO A 50 17.09 21.77 4.37
C PRO A 50 17.77 20.43 4.69
N ARG A 51 17.49 19.41 3.91
CA ARG A 51 18.09 18.08 4.10
C ARG A 51 19.59 18.22 3.81
N GLU A 52 20.40 18.36 4.85
CA GLU A 52 21.85 18.31 4.70
C GLU A 52 22.24 16.89 4.26
N VAL A 53 22.77 16.81 3.05
CA VAL A 53 23.27 15.58 2.46
C VAL A 53 24.65 15.35 3.06
N HIS A 54 24.75 14.49 4.09
CA HIS A 54 26.05 13.98 4.49
C HIS A 54 26.64 13.14 3.36
N ARG A 55 27.79 13.60 2.85
CA ARG A 55 28.54 13.03 1.73
C ARG A 55 29.12 11.65 2.09
N ALA A 56 28.74 10.67 1.29
CA ALA A 56 29.62 9.64 0.77
C ALA A 56 29.13 9.35 -0.66
N ASP A 57 29.42 10.29 -1.56
CA ASP A 57 29.14 10.14 -2.99
C ASP A 57 30.22 9.21 -3.57
N THR A 58 30.04 7.90 -3.40
CA THR A 58 30.63 6.96 -4.37
C THR A 58 29.88 7.23 -5.66
N GLY A 59 30.54 7.88 -6.61
CA GLY A 59 29.99 8.29 -7.92
C GLY A 59 29.59 7.14 -8.83
N ASP A 60 28.82 6.18 -8.31
CA ASP A 60 28.21 5.14 -9.11
C ASP A 60 26.96 5.72 -9.78
N ALA A 61 27.12 5.97 -11.08
CA ALA A 61 26.25 6.76 -11.94
C ALA A 61 24.88 6.10 -12.18
N THR A 62 24.69 4.84 -11.75
CA THR A 62 23.54 4.02 -12.11
C THR A 62 22.83 3.48 -10.86
N ILE A 63 21.59 3.03 -11.01
CA ILE A 63 20.95 2.20 -9.98
C ILE A 63 21.48 0.79 -10.20
N SER A 64 22.17 0.22 -9.22
CA SER A 64 22.62 -1.17 -9.32
C SER A 64 21.43 -2.12 -9.15
N LEU A 65 21.53 -3.33 -9.72
CA LEU A 65 20.49 -4.35 -9.53
C LEU A 65 20.28 -4.67 -8.05
N GLN A 66 21.36 -4.69 -7.26
CA GLN A 66 21.31 -4.91 -5.82
C GLN A 66 20.56 -3.78 -5.10
N GLU A 67 20.80 -2.52 -5.48
CA GLU A 67 20.06 -1.39 -4.94
C GLU A 67 18.56 -1.51 -5.26
N TRP A 68 18.22 -1.78 -6.52
CA TRP A 68 16.84 -1.95 -6.96
C TRP A 68 16.11 -3.04 -6.20
N GLN A 69 16.68 -4.25 -6.17
CA GLN A 69 16.09 -5.40 -5.49
C GLN A 69 16.00 -5.19 -3.97
N GLY A 70 16.92 -4.43 -3.39
CA GLY A 70 16.90 -4.02 -1.99
C GLY A 70 15.60 -3.30 -1.58
N TRP A 71 14.91 -2.64 -2.51
CA TRP A 71 13.66 -1.92 -2.26
C TRP A 71 12.41 -2.83 -2.15
N GLY A 72 12.56 -4.15 -2.19
CA GLY A 72 11.46 -5.11 -2.02
C GLY A 72 10.95 -5.72 -3.32
N THR A 73 11.83 -5.89 -4.31
CA THR A 73 11.51 -6.51 -5.60
C THR A 73 12.55 -7.56 -5.98
N THR A 74 12.13 -8.52 -6.81
CA THR A 74 13.01 -9.54 -7.42
C THR A 74 13.23 -9.28 -8.90
N SER A 75 12.53 -8.29 -9.48
CA SER A 75 12.61 -7.95 -10.89
C SER A 75 13.97 -7.35 -11.28
N PRO A 76 14.35 -7.42 -12.57
CA PRO A 76 15.35 -6.52 -13.12
C PRO A 76 14.87 -5.06 -13.03
N ILE A 77 15.80 -4.11 -13.18
CA ILE A 77 15.48 -2.69 -13.20
C ILE A 77 14.64 -2.40 -14.46
N PRO A 78 13.44 -1.79 -14.34
CA PRO A 78 12.64 -1.44 -15.51
C PRO A 78 13.41 -0.50 -16.44
N ALA A 79 13.40 -0.79 -17.74
CA ALA A 79 14.24 -0.11 -18.71
C ALA A 79 13.96 1.40 -18.76
N MET A 80 12.68 1.78 -18.74
CA MET A 80 12.26 3.17 -18.74
C MET A 80 12.60 3.91 -17.43
N VAL A 81 12.64 3.19 -16.29
CA VAL A 81 13.10 3.78 -15.02
C VAL A 81 14.59 4.09 -15.10
N ALA A 82 15.40 3.16 -15.60
CA ALA A 82 16.83 3.36 -15.80
C ALA A 82 17.12 4.52 -16.77
N GLU A 83 16.41 4.58 -17.90
CA GLU A 83 16.52 5.68 -18.88
C GLU A 83 16.24 7.03 -18.24
N ILE A 84 15.13 7.17 -17.48
CA ILE A 84 14.76 8.44 -16.86
C ILE A 84 15.78 8.87 -15.80
N VAL A 85 16.36 7.92 -15.06
CA VAL A 85 17.40 8.21 -14.06
C VAL A 85 18.66 8.73 -14.72
N GLU A 86 19.10 8.10 -15.81
CA GLU A 86 20.23 8.60 -16.61
C GLU A 86 19.92 9.98 -17.21
N ASP A 87 18.72 10.17 -17.76
CA ASP A 87 18.24 11.45 -18.31
C ASP A 87 18.30 12.59 -17.28
N MET A 88 17.95 12.32 -16.01
CA MET A 88 18.04 13.28 -14.91
C MET A 88 19.49 13.57 -14.52
N LYS A 89 20.37 12.57 -14.57
CA LYS A 89 21.80 12.73 -14.28
C LYS A 89 22.54 13.48 -15.38
N VAL A 90 22.20 13.24 -16.64
CA VAL A 90 22.67 14.04 -17.79
C VAL A 90 22.20 15.49 -17.62
N LEU A 91 20.94 15.70 -17.23
CA LEU A 91 20.42 17.05 -16.99
C LEU A 91 21.20 17.76 -15.87
N GLU A 92 21.50 17.08 -14.76
CA GLU A 92 22.28 17.59 -13.61
C GLU A 92 23.64 18.12 -14.06
N ARG A 93 24.35 17.35 -14.91
CA ARG A 93 25.62 17.76 -15.52
C ARG A 93 25.49 18.93 -16.48
N ASN A 94 24.42 18.97 -17.28
CA ASN A 94 24.24 19.98 -18.32
C ASN A 94 23.89 21.36 -17.77
N ILE A 95 23.16 21.42 -16.65
CA ILE A 95 22.71 22.69 -16.07
C ILE A 95 23.55 23.13 -14.86
N ASP A 96 24.58 22.35 -14.51
CA ASP A 96 25.46 22.55 -13.34
C ASP A 96 24.67 22.83 -12.05
N ALA A 97 23.55 22.13 -11.87
CA ALA A 97 22.68 22.29 -10.70
C ALA A 97 22.38 20.93 -10.09
N GLN A 98 22.85 20.73 -8.87
CA GLN A 98 22.65 19.48 -8.14
C GLN A 98 21.16 19.23 -7.86
N MET A 99 20.73 17.98 -8.06
CA MET A 99 19.40 17.51 -7.68
C MET A 99 19.21 17.63 -6.18
N SER A 100 18.17 18.35 -5.78
CA SER A 100 17.74 18.44 -4.39
C SER A 100 16.31 17.98 -4.23
N PHE A 101 16.04 17.25 -3.15
CA PHE A 101 14.74 16.70 -2.83
C PHE A 101 14.26 17.21 -1.47
N GLY A 102 13.01 17.66 -1.40
CA GLY A 102 12.49 18.31 -0.20
C GLY A 102 10.98 18.47 -0.19
N GLY A 103 10.50 19.22 0.81
CA GLY A 103 9.09 19.56 0.97
C GLY A 103 8.14 18.36 1.18
N ILE A 104 6.85 18.61 1.00
CA ILE A 104 5.79 17.61 1.19
C ILE A 104 5.91 16.54 0.09
N GLY A 105 6.31 15.34 0.50
CA GLY A 105 6.45 14.17 -0.38
C GLY A 105 7.83 13.99 -1.00
N GLY A 106 8.85 14.75 -0.57
CA GLY A 106 10.23 14.57 -1.01
C GLY A 106 10.41 14.80 -2.52
N LYS A 107 9.79 15.86 -3.04
CA LYS A 107 9.81 16.17 -4.48
C LYS A 107 11.11 16.89 -4.84
N LEU A 108 11.48 16.86 -6.12
CA LEU A 108 12.51 17.72 -6.69
C LEU A 108 12.26 19.19 -6.31
N GLN A 109 13.33 19.95 -6.07
CA GLN A 109 13.32 21.36 -5.68
C GLN A 109 14.22 22.21 -6.60
N GLY A 110 14.11 23.54 -6.43
CA GLY A 110 14.99 24.51 -7.08
C GLY A 110 14.87 24.58 -8.60
N ASP A 111 15.88 25.17 -9.24
CA ASP A 111 15.92 25.39 -10.68
C ASP A 111 15.98 24.08 -11.47
N PHE A 112 16.65 23.05 -10.92
CA PHE A 112 16.65 21.71 -11.50
C PHE A 112 15.24 21.20 -11.72
N LYS A 113 14.36 21.33 -10.72
CA LYS A 113 12.95 20.92 -10.82
C LYS A 113 12.23 21.64 -11.97
N ILE A 114 12.49 22.92 -12.17
CA ILE A 114 11.83 23.71 -13.22
C ILE A 114 12.24 23.18 -14.60
N GLN A 115 13.53 22.94 -14.81
CA GLN A 115 14.07 22.42 -16.06
C GLN A 115 13.60 20.99 -16.33
N GLU A 116 13.68 20.11 -15.34
CA GLU A 116 13.21 18.73 -15.46
C GLU A 116 11.70 18.66 -15.72
N ASP A 117 10.88 19.46 -15.03
CA ASP A 117 9.44 19.52 -15.28
C ASP A 117 9.12 20.03 -16.69
N LYS A 118 9.92 20.95 -17.24
CA LYS A 118 9.79 21.44 -18.62
C LYS A 118 10.10 20.31 -19.62
N LYS A 119 11.23 19.62 -19.46
CA LYS A 119 11.63 18.46 -20.30
C LYS A 119 10.58 17.34 -20.21
N HIS A 120 10.12 17.02 -19.00
CA HIS A 120 9.09 16.01 -18.77
C HIS A 120 7.76 16.36 -19.45
N ARG A 121 7.27 17.61 -19.31
CA ARG A 121 6.02 18.03 -19.98
C ARG A 121 6.14 17.93 -21.50
N ALA A 122 7.26 18.36 -22.07
CA ALA A 122 7.50 18.24 -23.51
C ALA A 122 7.53 16.77 -23.97
N LYS A 123 8.27 15.89 -23.27
CA LYS A 123 8.32 14.45 -23.55
C LYS A 123 6.91 13.83 -23.45
N TYR A 124 6.19 14.11 -22.36
CA TYR A 124 4.82 13.60 -22.16
C TYR A 124 3.84 14.06 -23.25
N GLN A 125 3.94 15.30 -23.74
CA GLN A 125 3.13 15.81 -24.84
C GLN A 125 3.45 15.15 -26.17
N ALA A 126 4.72 14.81 -26.41
CA ALA A 126 5.17 14.12 -27.63
C ALA A 126 4.74 12.65 -27.70
N LEU A 127 4.41 12.02 -26.56
CA LEU A 127 3.91 10.64 -26.54
C LEU A 127 2.51 10.57 -27.18
N GLY A 128 2.36 9.68 -28.17
CA GLY A 128 1.13 9.55 -28.96
C GLY A 128 0.02 8.75 -28.26
N ASP A 129 0.38 7.64 -27.62
CA ASP A 129 -0.58 6.69 -27.06
C ASP A 129 -0.70 6.81 -25.52
N SER A 130 -1.86 6.40 -25.00
CA SER A 130 -2.17 6.48 -23.56
C SER A 130 -1.35 5.50 -22.71
N GLU A 131 -0.93 4.38 -23.28
CA GLU A 131 -0.19 3.33 -22.58
C GLU A 131 1.24 3.79 -22.29
N THR A 132 1.96 4.29 -23.29
CA THR A 132 3.29 4.86 -23.15
C THR A 132 3.27 6.07 -22.22
N LYS A 133 2.20 6.89 -22.25
CA LYS A 133 2.01 7.98 -21.27
C LYS A 133 1.90 7.48 -19.83
N LEU A 134 1.14 6.41 -19.60
CA LEU A 134 1.04 5.77 -18.29
C LEU A 134 2.40 5.23 -17.85
N GLN A 135 3.10 4.52 -18.73
CA GLN A 135 4.41 3.94 -18.44
C GLN A 135 5.44 5.01 -18.12
N PHE A 136 5.50 6.06 -18.93
CA PHE A 136 6.40 7.20 -18.71
C PHE A 136 6.09 7.92 -17.40
N PHE A 137 4.81 8.13 -17.09
CA PHE A 137 4.40 8.71 -15.82
C PHE A 137 4.84 7.83 -14.64
N ALA A 138 4.58 6.52 -14.69
CA ALA A 138 4.94 5.58 -13.64
C ALA A 138 6.45 5.54 -13.44
N ALA A 139 7.22 5.33 -14.51
CA ALA A 139 8.68 5.28 -14.48
C ALA A 139 9.28 6.55 -13.90
N ARG A 140 8.77 7.72 -14.26
CA ARG A 140 9.24 9.01 -13.71
C ARG A 140 8.93 9.16 -12.22
N GLN A 141 7.78 8.67 -11.74
CA GLN A 141 7.50 8.66 -10.30
C GLN A 141 8.49 7.76 -9.55
N ILE A 142 8.81 6.58 -10.09
CA ILE A 142 9.77 5.66 -9.48
C ILE A 142 11.19 6.25 -9.48
N ALA A 143 11.65 6.79 -10.60
CA ALA A 143 12.96 7.44 -10.72
C ALA A 143 13.17 8.55 -9.69
N CYS A 144 12.23 9.50 -9.60
CA CYS A 144 12.27 10.58 -8.60
C CYS A 144 12.34 10.05 -7.17
N ARG A 145 11.65 8.94 -6.88
CA ARG A 145 11.61 8.35 -5.54
C ARG A 145 12.90 7.64 -5.19
N LEU A 146 13.49 6.90 -6.10
CA LEU A 146 14.78 6.24 -5.92
C LEU A 146 15.87 7.29 -5.63
N LEU A 147 16.01 8.27 -6.52
CA LEU A 147 16.98 9.35 -6.39
C LEU A 147 16.78 10.17 -5.10
N GLY A 148 15.53 10.49 -4.75
CA GLY A 148 15.22 11.27 -3.55
C GLY A 148 15.28 10.50 -2.22
N SER A 149 15.50 9.19 -2.26
CA SER A 149 15.53 8.31 -1.07
C SER A 149 16.91 7.69 -0.80
N ARG A 150 17.82 7.73 -1.78
CA ARG A 150 19.16 7.18 -1.70
C ARG A 150 19.94 7.78 -0.52
N GLY A 151 20.64 6.92 0.23
CA GLY A 151 21.45 7.31 1.39
C GLY A 151 20.67 7.72 2.65
N TYR A 152 19.33 7.76 2.60
CA TYR A 152 18.51 8.25 3.71
C TYR A 152 17.47 7.25 4.21
N LEU A 153 16.81 6.49 3.32
CA LEU A 153 15.84 5.48 3.72
C LEU A 153 16.51 4.11 3.87
N CYS A 154 16.06 3.36 4.87
CA CYS A 154 16.26 1.91 4.91
C CYS A 154 15.54 1.26 3.72
N GLN A 155 16.25 0.46 2.93
CA GLN A 155 15.69 -0.16 1.72
C GLN A 155 14.58 -1.18 2.03
N LYS A 156 14.61 -1.81 3.22
CA LYS A 156 13.61 -2.78 3.65
C LYS A 156 12.31 -2.12 4.13
N CYS A 157 12.36 -1.25 5.14
CA CYS A 157 11.15 -0.65 5.73
C CYS A 157 10.74 0.70 5.14
N TRP A 158 11.57 1.30 4.27
CA TRP A 158 11.36 2.63 3.68
C TRP A 158 11.21 3.76 4.71
N LEU A 159 11.60 3.52 5.96
CA LEU A 159 11.73 4.57 6.96
C LEU A 159 13.14 5.15 6.90
N PRO A 160 13.33 6.40 7.35
CA PRO A 160 14.66 6.98 7.54
C PRO A 160 15.54 6.07 8.39
N LEU A 161 16.85 6.03 8.13
CA LEU A 161 17.77 5.10 8.80
C LEU A 161 17.70 5.23 10.33
N GLU A 162 17.57 6.45 10.85
CA GLU A 162 17.33 6.77 12.27
C GLU A 162 16.05 6.17 12.87
N ASP A 163 15.08 5.84 12.03
CA ASP A 163 13.75 5.34 12.41
C ASP A 163 13.54 3.90 11.92
N CYS A 164 14.61 3.21 11.53
CA CYS A 164 14.52 1.87 11.01
C CYS A 164 13.82 0.96 12.02
N MET A 165 12.84 0.20 11.54
CA MET A 165 12.03 -0.70 12.37
C MET A 165 12.32 -2.18 12.10
N CYS A 166 13.22 -2.50 11.16
CA CYS A 166 13.38 -3.85 10.62
C CYS A 166 13.72 -4.91 11.66
N SER A 167 14.44 -4.57 12.72
CA SER A 167 14.79 -5.51 13.79
C SER A 167 13.60 -5.93 14.65
N LYS A 168 12.48 -5.20 14.58
CA LYS A 168 11.26 -5.46 15.35
C LYS A 168 10.16 -6.10 14.51
N VAL A 169 10.31 -6.14 13.18
CA VAL A 169 9.28 -6.72 12.30
C VAL A 169 9.41 -8.23 12.35
N PRO A 170 8.34 -8.97 12.70
CA PRO A 170 8.36 -10.42 12.67
C PRO A 170 8.55 -10.92 11.24
N SER A 171 9.22 -12.06 11.09
CA SER A 171 9.33 -12.79 9.82
C SER A 171 8.65 -14.14 9.97
N CYS A 172 7.79 -14.50 9.03
CA CYS A 172 7.19 -15.83 8.98
C CYS A 172 7.04 -16.28 7.53
N SER A 173 7.11 -17.59 7.28
CA SER A 173 6.90 -18.11 5.93
C SER A 173 5.40 -18.19 5.65
N LEU A 174 5.00 -17.68 4.49
CA LEU A 174 3.70 -18.00 3.91
C LEU A 174 3.84 -19.32 3.13
N GLY A 175 2.88 -20.23 3.27
CA GLY A 175 2.91 -21.52 2.58
C GLY A 175 3.12 -21.36 1.06
N HIS A 176 3.79 -22.34 0.43
CA HIS A 176 4.19 -22.28 -0.99
C HIS A 176 3.02 -22.15 -1.97
N ASP A 177 1.80 -22.42 -1.51
CA ASP A 177 0.61 -22.39 -2.34
C ASP A 177 -0.09 -21.02 -2.35
N ILE A 178 0.33 -20.03 -1.56
CA ILE A 178 -0.27 -18.68 -1.55
C ILE A 178 0.76 -17.63 -1.97
N ARG A 179 0.39 -16.80 -2.96
CA ARG A 179 1.17 -15.64 -3.38
C ARG A 179 0.33 -14.37 -3.38
N PHE A 180 0.84 -13.35 -2.72
CA PHE A 180 0.33 -11.99 -2.78
C PHE A 180 1.03 -11.21 -3.89
N TRP A 181 0.24 -10.55 -4.74
CA TRP A 181 0.71 -9.57 -5.70
C TRP A 181 0.31 -8.19 -5.21
N LEU A 182 1.28 -7.43 -4.71
CA LEU A 182 1.05 -6.06 -4.29
C LEU A 182 1.06 -5.16 -5.52
N TYR A 183 -0.13 -4.94 -6.10
CA TYR A 183 -0.31 -4.10 -7.26
C TYR A 183 -0.33 -2.63 -6.82
N MET A 184 0.85 -2.03 -6.77
CA MET A 184 1.13 -0.74 -6.13
C MET A 184 1.05 0.42 -7.11
N HIS A 185 0.37 1.49 -6.72
CA HIS A 185 0.39 2.75 -7.45
C HIS A 185 1.78 3.42 -7.33
N PRO A 186 2.38 3.95 -8.42
CA PRO A 186 3.75 4.44 -8.41
C PRO A 186 4.00 5.65 -7.49
N LYS A 187 2.94 6.39 -7.11
CA LYS A 187 3.02 7.46 -6.08
C LYS A 187 3.13 6.93 -4.64
N ASP A 188 2.85 5.66 -4.42
CA ASP A 188 2.87 4.99 -3.12
C ASP A 188 4.16 4.20 -2.88
N PHE A 189 4.95 3.96 -3.93
CA PHE A 189 6.32 3.43 -3.83
C PHE A 189 7.19 4.30 -2.91
N LEU A 190 7.99 3.68 -2.05
CA LEU A 190 8.82 4.34 -1.01
C LEU A 190 8.06 5.32 -0.08
N ARG A 191 6.73 5.22 0.02
CA ARG A 191 5.99 5.97 1.06
C ARG A 191 6.22 5.30 2.41
N GLN A 192 6.68 6.10 3.36
CA GLN A 192 6.96 5.66 4.74
C GLN A 192 5.76 5.01 5.44
N ASN A 193 4.54 5.45 5.13
CA ASN A 193 3.31 4.92 5.71
C ASN A 193 2.56 3.93 4.81
N ASN A 194 3.17 3.49 3.72
CA ASN A 194 2.64 2.38 2.92
C ASN A 194 2.66 1.12 3.78
N THR A 195 1.52 0.45 3.95
CA THR A 195 1.42 -0.77 4.74
C THR A 195 1.58 -2.03 3.89
N GLY A 196 1.39 -1.94 2.58
CA GLY A 196 1.58 -3.06 1.65
C GLY A 196 3.00 -3.62 1.68
N LYS A 197 4.00 -2.77 1.93
CA LYS A 197 5.40 -3.24 2.11
C LYS A 197 5.58 -4.24 3.25
N LEU A 198 4.72 -4.22 4.27
CA LEU A 198 4.82 -5.16 5.38
C LEU A 198 4.63 -6.61 4.91
N LEU A 199 3.85 -6.85 3.84
CA LEU A 199 3.63 -8.20 3.33
C LEU A 199 4.93 -8.88 2.95
N TRP A 200 5.83 -8.23 2.19
CA TRP A 200 7.12 -8.85 1.85
C TRP A 200 8.17 -8.73 2.94
N GLN A 201 8.00 -7.80 3.89
CA GLN A 201 8.87 -7.75 5.07
C GLN A 201 8.60 -8.94 6.00
N VAL A 202 7.34 -9.34 6.13
CA VAL A 202 6.92 -10.47 6.96
C VAL A 202 7.08 -11.80 6.22
N PHE A 203 6.53 -11.91 4.99
CA PHE A 203 6.46 -13.18 4.24
C PHE A 203 7.60 -13.41 3.25
N GLY A 204 8.41 -12.38 2.97
CA GLY A 204 9.44 -12.42 1.94
C GLY A 204 8.93 -12.07 0.53
N VAL A 205 9.84 -11.62 -0.33
CA VAL A 205 9.55 -11.09 -1.68
C VAL A 205 9.02 -12.13 -2.68
N GLN A 206 9.19 -13.42 -2.39
CA GLN A 206 8.67 -14.52 -3.20
C GLN A 206 7.20 -14.81 -2.92
N ALA A 207 6.78 -14.64 -1.66
CA ALA A 207 5.41 -14.82 -1.22
C ALA A 207 4.57 -13.54 -1.41
N ALA A 208 5.20 -12.37 -1.29
CA ALA A 208 4.57 -11.09 -1.56
C ALA A 208 5.40 -10.29 -2.59
N THR A 209 4.97 -10.33 -3.84
CA THR A 209 5.71 -9.76 -4.96
C THR A 209 5.17 -8.38 -5.32
N LEU A 210 6.08 -7.41 -5.43
CA LEU A 210 5.77 -6.05 -5.84
C LEU A 210 5.48 -5.96 -7.35
N CYS A 211 4.29 -5.51 -7.72
CA CYS A 211 3.93 -5.17 -9.09
C CYS A 211 3.55 -3.69 -9.16
N ILE A 212 4.30 -2.85 -9.88
CA ILE A 212 4.03 -1.41 -9.92
C ILE A 212 3.12 -1.10 -11.11
N PHE A 213 1.97 -0.49 -10.84
CA PHE A 213 1.01 -0.06 -11.86
C PHE A 213 1.66 0.86 -12.90
N GLY A 214 1.57 0.47 -14.17
CA GLY A 214 2.19 1.17 -15.29
C GLY A 214 3.66 0.84 -15.52
N ILE A 215 4.26 -0.12 -14.80
CA ILE A 215 5.58 -0.67 -15.16
C ILE A 215 5.36 -1.96 -15.93
N ALA A 216 5.65 -1.93 -17.24
CA ALA A 216 5.33 -3.01 -18.16
C ALA A 216 5.93 -4.36 -17.75
N GLU A 217 7.21 -4.36 -17.35
CA GLU A 217 7.96 -5.55 -16.98
C GLU A 217 7.39 -6.21 -15.70
N HIS A 218 6.90 -5.40 -14.76
CA HIS A 218 6.24 -5.88 -13.54
C HIS A 218 4.89 -6.50 -13.87
N GLU A 219 4.08 -5.81 -14.66
CA GLU A 219 2.76 -6.30 -15.07
C GLU A 219 2.87 -7.57 -15.92
N GLU A 220 3.84 -7.63 -16.83
CA GLU A 220 4.13 -8.82 -17.63
C GLU A 220 4.51 -10.01 -16.74
N THR A 221 5.43 -9.81 -15.79
CA THR A 221 5.83 -10.86 -14.83
C THR A 221 4.62 -11.39 -14.06
N MET A 222 3.77 -10.49 -13.56
CA MET A 222 2.55 -10.83 -12.84
C MET A 222 1.57 -11.62 -13.72
N TRP A 223 1.28 -11.14 -14.93
CA TRP A 223 0.35 -11.80 -15.84
C TRP A 223 0.88 -13.13 -16.38
N ASN A 224 2.19 -13.29 -16.52
CA ASN A 224 2.79 -14.57 -16.88
C ASN A 224 2.62 -15.59 -15.76
N ALA A 225 2.75 -15.18 -14.49
CA ALA A 225 2.43 -16.05 -13.36
C ALA A 225 0.94 -16.44 -13.32
N PHE A 226 0.03 -15.52 -13.64
CA PHE A 226 -1.41 -15.81 -13.71
C PHE A 226 -1.76 -16.78 -14.84
N LYS A 227 -1.12 -16.63 -16.00
CA LYS A 227 -1.30 -17.57 -17.12
C LYS A 227 -0.83 -18.98 -16.76
N LEU A 228 0.29 -19.09 -16.05
CA LEU A 228 0.82 -20.38 -15.59
C LEU A 228 -0.11 -21.04 -14.56
N ALA A 229 -0.59 -20.28 -13.58
CA ALA A 229 -1.44 -20.81 -12.51
C ALA A 229 -2.87 -21.17 -12.96
N GLY A 230 -3.38 -20.53 -14.03
CA GLY A 230 -4.77 -20.66 -14.46
C GLY A 230 -5.70 -19.65 -13.80
N LYS A 231 -6.77 -19.27 -14.53
CA LYS A 231 -7.71 -18.21 -14.11
C LYS A 231 -8.45 -18.52 -12.80
N ASP A 232 -8.66 -19.80 -12.52
CA ASP A 232 -9.32 -20.33 -11.32
C ASP A 232 -8.44 -20.22 -10.06
N LYS A 233 -7.19 -19.78 -10.21
CA LYS A 233 -6.22 -19.54 -9.14
C LYS A 233 -5.86 -18.07 -8.97
N VAL A 234 -6.67 -17.14 -9.49
CA VAL A 234 -6.39 -15.70 -9.42
C VAL A 234 -7.61 -14.93 -8.89
N TRP A 235 -7.40 -14.18 -7.81
CA TRP A 235 -8.43 -13.34 -7.20
C TRP A 235 -7.92 -11.94 -6.91
N CYS A 236 -8.74 -10.93 -7.16
CA CYS A 236 -8.46 -9.55 -6.78
C CYS A 236 -9.22 -9.18 -5.50
N LEU A 237 -8.51 -8.69 -4.49
CA LEU A 237 -9.14 -8.13 -3.30
C LEU A 237 -9.59 -6.71 -3.62
N TYR A 238 -10.87 -6.57 -3.96
CA TYR A 238 -11.46 -5.28 -4.28
C TYR A 238 -12.97 -5.30 -4.07
N PRO A 239 -13.56 -4.30 -3.37
CA PRO A 239 -15.01 -4.21 -3.20
C PRO A 239 -15.65 -3.80 -4.54
N ASN A 240 -15.93 -4.78 -5.39
CA ASN A 240 -16.63 -4.55 -6.66
C ASN A 240 -18.13 -4.37 -6.37
N LYS A 241 -18.58 -3.11 -6.35
CA LYS A 241 -19.99 -2.76 -6.08
C LYS A 241 -20.95 -3.15 -7.21
N ASN A 242 -20.43 -3.52 -8.38
CA ASN A 242 -21.22 -3.76 -9.60
C ASN A 242 -21.47 -5.26 -9.87
N VAL A 243 -20.91 -6.15 -9.04
CA VAL A 243 -21.09 -7.61 -9.13
C VAL A 243 -21.56 -8.10 -7.76
N PRO A 244 -22.43 -9.11 -7.67
CA PRO A 244 -22.77 -9.72 -6.38
C PRO A 244 -21.49 -10.04 -5.60
N ILE A 245 -21.45 -9.56 -4.36
CA ILE A 245 -20.34 -9.69 -3.43
C ILE A 245 -20.03 -11.19 -3.27
N LYS A 246 -18.89 -11.65 -3.79
CA LYS A 246 -18.37 -12.97 -3.46
C LYS A 246 -17.50 -12.84 -2.22
N SER A 247 -17.94 -13.46 -1.13
CA SER A 247 -17.09 -13.67 0.04
C SER A 247 -15.95 -14.65 -0.29
N VAL A 248 -15.00 -14.80 0.62
CA VAL A 248 -14.00 -15.89 0.50
C VAL A 248 -14.71 -17.24 0.42
N GLN A 249 -15.74 -17.48 1.24
CA GLN A 249 -16.51 -18.73 1.20
C GLN A 249 -17.16 -18.97 -0.16
N ASP A 250 -17.80 -17.97 -0.77
CA ASP A 250 -18.45 -18.10 -2.07
C ASP A 250 -17.45 -18.39 -3.19
N SER A 251 -16.25 -17.81 -3.10
CA SER A 251 -15.20 -17.94 -4.11
C SER A 251 -14.61 -19.36 -4.15
N PHE A 252 -14.53 -20.03 -3.01
CA PHE A 252 -13.98 -21.39 -2.90
C PHE A 252 -15.06 -22.49 -2.92
N ALA A 253 -16.31 -22.21 -2.51
CA ALA A 253 -17.41 -23.17 -2.57
C ALA A 253 -17.78 -23.60 -4.01
N GLN A 254 -17.66 -22.71 -5.00
CA GLN A 254 -17.98 -23.03 -6.40
C GLN A 254 -17.01 -24.05 -7.02
N ASN A 255 -15.77 -24.12 -6.54
CA ASN A 255 -14.74 -25.04 -7.05
C ASN A 255 -14.91 -26.48 -6.51
N SER A 256 -15.63 -26.66 -5.40
CA SER A 256 -15.92 -27.99 -4.83
C SER A 256 -17.04 -28.73 -5.56
N SER A 257 -17.80 -28.04 -6.43
CA SER A 257 -19.01 -28.58 -7.08
C SER A 257 -18.70 -29.42 -8.34
N THR A 258 -17.53 -29.26 -8.95
CA THR A 258 -17.12 -29.97 -10.18
C THR A 258 -16.39 -31.29 -9.91
N VAL A 259 -16.12 -31.65 -8.65
CA VAL A 259 -15.50 -32.93 -8.27
C VAL A 259 -16.55 -33.87 -7.67
N LYS A 260 -17.63 -34.11 -8.42
CA LYS A 260 -18.56 -35.22 -8.16
C LYS A 260 -19.04 -35.85 -9.46
N GLN A 261 -18.12 -36.43 -10.22
CA GLN A 261 -18.38 -37.65 -10.99
C GLN A 261 -17.04 -38.31 -11.35
N GLY A 262 -16.98 -39.62 -11.12
CA GLY A 262 -15.75 -40.39 -10.99
C GLY A 262 -14.84 -40.36 -12.22
N GLY A 263 -13.57 -40.07 -11.97
CA GLY A 263 -12.45 -40.46 -12.80
C GLY A 263 -11.29 -40.81 -11.87
N ASN A 264 -10.80 -42.04 -11.95
CA ASN A 264 -9.63 -42.49 -11.20
C ASN A 264 -8.47 -41.52 -11.40
N PHE A 265 -8.00 -40.89 -10.32
CA PHE A 265 -6.71 -40.21 -10.30
C PHE A 265 -5.61 -41.27 -10.44
N HIS A 266 -5.14 -41.51 -11.66
CA HIS A 266 -3.84 -42.13 -11.90
C HIS A 266 -2.78 -41.06 -11.61
N VAL A 267 -2.03 -41.26 -10.52
CA VAL A 267 -0.88 -40.41 -10.19
C VAL A 267 0.25 -40.82 -11.11
N ASP A 268 0.34 -40.19 -12.28
CA ASP A 268 1.58 -40.24 -13.05
C ASP A 268 2.57 -39.26 -12.44
N SER A 269 3.62 -39.84 -11.87
CA SER A 269 4.73 -39.15 -11.24
C SER A 269 5.66 -38.57 -12.31
N THR A 270 5.29 -37.43 -12.88
CA THR A 270 6.18 -36.64 -13.74
C THR A 270 6.17 -35.18 -13.29
N ALA A 271 7.19 -34.81 -12.51
CA ALA A 271 7.76 -33.46 -12.30
C ALA A 271 6.89 -32.20 -12.61
N GLN A 272 5.65 -32.11 -12.15
CA GLN A 272 5.31 -31.31 -10.97
C GLN A 272 6.00 -29.95 -10.71
N THR A 273 6.23 -29.03 -11.65
CA THR A 273 6.79 -27.73 -11.24
C THR A 273 5.81 -27.00 -10.32
N ASN A 274 6.24 -26.61 -9.11
CA ASN A 274 5.42 -26.01 -8.04
C ASN A 274 4.54 -24.80 -8.42
N GLY A 275 4.67 -24.23 -9.62
CA GLY A 275 3.91 -23.08 -10.10
C GLY A 275 2.45 -23.36 -10.44
N ASP A 276 2.07 -24.61 -10.76
CA ASP A 276 0.73 -24.97 -11.22
C ASP A 276 -0.34 -24.99 -10.10
N LYS A 277 0.06 -24.89 -8.83
CA LYS A 277 -0.86 -24.93 -7.67
C LYS A 277 -0.99 -23.61 -6.92
N THR A 278 -0.17 -22.62 -7.24
CA THR A 278 -0.12 -21.37 -6.48
C THR A 278 -1.39 -20.53 -6.67
N MET A 279 -2.07 -20.24 -5.57
CA MET A 279 -3.17 -19.27 -5.47
C MET A 279 -2.61 -17.85 -5.44
N ASN A 280 -3.06 -17.03 -6.37
CA ASN A 280 -2.59 -15.66 -6.55
C ASN A 280 -3.66 -14.68 -6.09
N PHE A 281 -3.31 -13.87 -5.09
CA PHE A 281 -4.17 -12.81 -4.56
C PHE A 281 -3.60 -11.44 -4.91
N ILE A 282 -4.37 -10.65 -5.66
CA ILE A 282 -3.99 -9.30 -6.08
C ILE A 282 -4.51 -8.31 -5.04
N LEU A 283 -3.60 -7.57 -4.42
CA LEU A 283 -3.91 -6.49 -3.49
C LEU A 283 -3.64 -5.16 -4.18
N ILE A 284 -4.69 -4.38 -4.41
CA ILE A 284 -4.56 -3.04 -5.00
C ILE A 284 -4.06 -2.07 -3.93
N ASP A 285 -2.79 -1.70 -4.04
CA ASP A 285 -2.11 -0.84 -3.09
C ASP A 285 -1.99 0.60 -3.61
N GLY A 286 -2.93 1.43 -3.20
CA GLY A 286 -2.95 2.84 -3.58
C GLY A 286 -4.04 3.59 -2.83
N THR A 287 -4.19 4.88 -3.13
CA THR A 287 -5.35 5.61 -2.62
C THR A 287 -6.64 5.08 -3.26
N TRP A 288 -7.75 5.15 -2.53
CA TRP A 288 -9.08 4.80 -3.06
C TRP A 288 -9.48 5.53 -4.35
N SER A 289 -8.95 6.74 -4.56
CA SER A 289 -9.15 7.47 -5.82
C SER A 289 -8.41 6.83 -7.00
N ASN A 290 -7.23 6.25 -6.75
CA ASN A 290 -6.39 5.65 -7.78
C ASN A 290 -6.76 4.19 -8.03
N SER A 291 -7.24 3.48 -6.99
CA SER A 291 -7.55 2.06 -7.02
C SER A 291 -8.57 1.69 -8.10
N ALA A 292 -9.52 2.58 -8.40
CA ALA A 292 -10.50 2.37 -9.45
C ALA A 292 -9.87 2.27 -10.86
N ALA A 293 -8.88 3.11 -11.16
CA ALA A 293 -8.17 3.04 -12.45
C ALA A 293 -7.28 1.79 -12.54
N MET A 294 -6.63 1.44 -11.43
CA MET A 294 -5.81 0.23 -11.33
C MET A 294 -6.67 -1.03 -11.52
N PHE A 295 -7.82 -1.10 -10.84
CA PHE A 295 -8.77 -2.20 -10.97
C PHE A 295 -9.31 -2.32 -12.39
N ARG A 296 -9.75 -1.21 -13.02
CA ARG A 296 -10.21 -1.24 -14.42
C ARG A 296 -9.18 -1.84 -15.37
N ARG A 297 -7.91 -1.45 -15.23
CA ARG A 297 -6.82 -2.01 -16.05
C ARG A 297 -6.69 -3.53 -15.86
N LEU A 298 -6.75 -4.01 -14.62
CA LEU A 298 -6.72 -5.46 -14.35
C LEU A 298 -7.91 -6.18 -14.98
N THR A 299 -9.11 -5.62 -14.88
CA THR A 299 -10.33 -6.18 -15.50
C THR A 299 -10.26 -6.18 -17.03
N GLU A 300 -9.82 -5.08 -17.65
CA GLU A 300 -9.62 -4.99 -19.11
C GLU A 300 -8.62 -6.04 -19.60
N ARG A 301 -7.53 -6.22 -18.85
CA ARG A 301 -6.52 -7.24 -19.17
C ARG A 301 -7.03 -8.65 -18.94
N ALA A 302 -7.81 -8.91 -17.89
CA ALA A 302 -8.47 -10.20 -17.67
C ALA A 302 -9.43 -10.54 -18.82
N LYS A 303 -10.23 -9.59 -19.29
CA LYS A 303 -11.10 -9.77 -20.47
C LYS A 303 -10.30 -10.11 -21.72
N LEU A 304 -9.16 -9.45 -21.92
CA LEU A 304 -8.30 -9.73 -23.08
C LEU A 304 -7.66 -11.12 -23.01
N VAL A 305 -7.21 -11.55 -21.83
CA VAL A 305 -6.45 -12.80 -21.66
C VAL A 305 -7.35 -14.01 -21.47
N TRP A 306 -8.49 -13.86 -20.79
CA TRP A 306 -9.38 -14.95 -20.41
C TRP A 306 -10.80 -14.87 -20.99
N GLY A 307 -11.17 -13.75 -21.63
CA GLY A 307 -12.54 -13.54 -22.13
C GLY A 307 -13.57 -13.26 -21.04
N GLU A 308 -13.15 -13.14 -19.78
CA GLU A 308 -14.03 -13.03 -18.60
C GLU A 308 -13.56 -11.93 -17.66
N ASP A 309 -14.45 -11.52 -16.74
CA ASP A 309 -14.11 -10.59 -15.66
C ASP A 309 -13.17 -11.25 -14.63
N LEU A 310 -12.24 -10.45 -14.10
CA LEU A 310 -11.36 -10.87 -13.02
C LEU A 310 -12.18 -11.21 -11.76
N PRO A 311 -12.04 -12.43 -11.18
CA PRO A 311 -12.72 -12.77 -9.93
C PRO A 311 -12.31 -11.81 -8.80
N CYS A 312 -13.30 -11.27 -8.09
CA CYS A 312 -13.07 -10.39 -6.95
C CYS A 312 -13.54 -11.01 -5.64
N ILE A 313 -12.75 -10.80 -4.60
CA ILE A 313 -13.11 -11.07 -3.21
C ILE A 313 -13.38 -9.74 -2.53
N SER A 314 -14.51 -9.65 -1.83
CA SER A 314 -14.85 -8.52 -0.99
C SER A 314 -14.91 -8.98 0.46
N LEU A 315 -14.06 -8.39 1.31
CA LEU A 315 -13.94 -8.74 2.72
C LEU A 315 -14.92 -7.93 3.57
N ALA A 316 -15.41 -8.52 4.66
CA ALA A 316 -16.16 -7.78 5.69
C ALA A 316 -15.16 -7.03 6.59
N THR A 317 -14.62 -5.92 6.12
CA THR A 317 -13.50 -5.25 6.82
C THR A 317 -13.96 -4.43 8.02
N GLY A 318 -13.31 -4.61 9.17
CA GLY A 318 -13.39 -3.73 10.34
C GLY A 318 -12.40 -2.57 10.31
N VAL A 319 -12.31 -1.81 11.41
CA VAL A 319 -11.44 -0.64 11.55
C VAL A 319 -9.96 -1.04 11.54
N SER A 320 -9.16 -0.49 10.60
CA SER A 320 -7.70 -0.70 10.63
C SER A 320 -7.03 0.13 11.73
N ALA A 321 -6.05 -0.46 12.45
CA ALA A 321 -5.22 0.24 13.44
C ALA A 321 -4.57 1.53 12.91
N MET A 322 -4.26 1.58 11.61
CA MET A 322 -3.67 2.75 10.94
C MET A 322 -4.62 3.95 10.80
N HIS A 323 -5.92 3.77 11.06
CA HIS A 323 -6.91 4.85 11.06
C HIS A 323 -6.52 5.97 12.04
N LYS A 324 -5.81 5.65 13.14
CA LYS A 324 -5.31 6.61 14.12
C LYS A 324 -4.26 7.60 13.54
N LEU A 325 -3.41 7.14 12.61
CA LEU A 325 -2.38 7.99 11.97
C LEU A 325 -2.87 8.68 10.69
N ARG A 326 -3.83 8.07 10.01
CA ARG A 326 -4.46 8.61 8.81
C ARG A 326 -5.95 8.29 8.87
N PRO A 327 -6.79 9.23 9.38
CA PRO A 327 -8.24 9.07 9.36
C PRO A 327 -8.67 8.72 7.94
N GLN A 328 -9.34 7.58 7.80
CA GLN A 328 -9.95 7.19 6.55
C GLN A 328 -11.34 7.82 6.49
N PRO A 329 -11.79 8.26 5.31
CA PRO A 329 -13.08 8.94 5.19
C PRO A 329 -14.29 8.03 5.44
N SER A 330 -14.09 6.72 5.56
CA SER A 330 -15.15 5.77 5.89
C SER A 330 -14.59 4.47 6.48
N TRP A 331 -15.44 3.73 7.21
CA TRP A 331 -15.07 2.52 7.96
C TRP A 331 -14.88 1.28 7.08
N ASP A 332 -15.42 1.29 5.86
CA ASP A 332 -15.22 0.28 4.80
C ASP A 332 -13.87 0.39 4.09
N ARG A 333 -13.02 1.34 4.50
CA ARG A 333 -11.73 1.63 3.87
C ARG A 333 -10.58 1.13 4.74
N THR A 334 -10.20 -0.12 4.54
CA THR A 334 -9.04 -0.71 5.20
C THR A 334 -7.71 -0.39 4.49
N CYS A 335 -6.59 -0.53 5.18
CA CYS A 335 -5.26 -0.43 4.57
C CYS A 335 -4.83 -1.78 3.98
N THR A 336 -3.84 -1.79 3.09
CA THR A 336 -3.46 -3.00 2.34
C THR A 336 -3.03 -4.18 3.21
N ALA A 337 -2.21 -3.94 4.24
CA ALA A 337 -1.87 -4.98 5.22
C ALA A 337 -3.10 -5.54 5.94
N ALA A 338 -4.04 -4.68 6.34
CA ALA A 338 -5.26 -5.11 7.02
C ALA A 338 -6.24 -5.85 6.08
N ALA A 339 -6.24 -5.55 4.78
CA ALA A 339 -6.94 -6.37 3.79
C ALA A 339 -6.32 -7.78 3.68
N ALA A 340 -4.98 -7.88 3.70
CA ALA A 340 -4.29 -9.16 3.70
C ALA A 340 -4.59 -9.98 4.97
N ILE A 341 -4.57 -9.34 6.15
CA ILE A 341 -4.95 -9.96 7.44
C ILE A 341 -6.38 -10.51 7.35
N GLY A 342 -7.34 -9.70 6.89
CA GLY A 342 -8.73 -10.13 6.73
C GLY A 342 -8.88 -11.34 5.82
N LEU A 343 -8.16 -11.37 4.69
CA LEU A 343 -8.15 -12.53 3.80
C LEU A 343 -7.59 -13.78 4.47
N LEU A 344 -6.43 -13.68 5.14
CA LEU A 344 -5.81 -14.82 5.82
C LEU A 344 -6.74 -15.40 6.89
N CYS A 345 -7.39 -14.53 7.67
CA CYS A 345 -8.39 -14.94 8.66
C CYS A 345 -9.60 -15.64 8.01
N GLU A 346 -10.14 -15.10 6.92
CA GLU A 346 -11.28 -15.72 6.23
C GLU A 346 -10.90 -17.06 5.55
N LEU A 347 -9.69 -17.17 4.98
CA LEU A 347 -9.17 -18.40 4.39
C LEU A 347 -8.99 -19.49 5.46
N GLN A 348 -8.45 -19.16 6.63
CA GLN A 348 -8.23 -20.11 7.73
C GLN A 348 -9.51 -20.85 8.16
N LEU A 349 -10.69 -20.23 7.96
CA LEU A 349 -11.98 -20.83 8.31
C LEU A 349 -12.43 -21.91 7.31
N LEU A 350 -11.81 -22.00 6.14
CA LEU A 350 -12.12 -23.02 5.15
C LEU A 350 -11.40 -24.33 5.49
N PRO A 351 -12.07 -25.50 5.38
CA PRO A 351 -11.46 -26.80 5.69
C PRO A 351 -10.14 -27.04 4.93
N GLU A 352 -10.09 -26.58 3.68
CA GLU A 352 -8.95 -26.70 2.76
C GLU A 352 -7.67 -26.01 3.28
N PHE A 353 -7.83 -24.92 4.03
CA PHE A 353 -6.71 -24.09 4.53
C PHE A 353 -6.48 -24.21 6.04
N SER A 354 -7.35 -24.92 6.76
CA SER A 354 -7.29 -25.04 8.22
C SER A 354 -5.94 -25.52 8.77
N SER A 355 -5.19 -26.30 7.97
CA SER A 355 -3.86 -26.83 8.33
C SER A 355 -2.68 -25.90 8.00
N PHE A 356 -2.91 -24.79 7.31
CA PHE A 356 -1.85 -23.89 6.81
C PHE A 356 -1.37 -22.90 7.88
N GLY A 357 -2.08 -22.80 9.01
CA GLY A 357 -1.74 -21.94 10.13
C GLY A 357 -1.88 -20.45 9.83
N LEU A 358 -2.77 -20.07 8.90
CA LEU A 358 -2.97 -18.70 8.36
C LEU A 358 -3.32 -17.67 9.43
N ASP A 359 -3.84 -18.12 10.58
CA ASP A 359 -4.02 -17.31 11.78
C ASP A 359 -2.70 -16.75 12.31
N ASN A 360 -1.65 -17.58 12.40
CA ASN A 360 -0.32 -17.14 12.84
C ASN A 360 0.32 -16.17 11.83
N GLN A 361 0.12 -16.39 10.51
CA GLN A 361 0.58 -15.42 9.51
C GLN A 361 -0.19 -14.10 9.57
N ALA A 362 -1.48 -14.14 9.88
CA ALA A 362 -2.30 -12.94 10.09
C ALA A 362 -1.83 -12.15 11.33
N GLU A 363 -1.58 -12.84 12.46
CA GLU A 363 -1.07 -12.25 13.70
C GLU A 363 0.31 -11.59 13.49
N ALA A 364 1.24 -12.29 12.82
CA ALA A 364 2.55 -11.71 12.50
C ALA A 364 2.46 -10.44 11.65
N LEU A 365 1.51 -10.38 10.70
CA LEU A 365 1.30 -9.17 9.89
C LEU A 365 0.62 -8.04 10.70
N GLU A 366 -0.23 -8.38 11.66
CA GLU A 366 -0.84 -7.42 12.60
C GLU A 366 0.21 -6.82 13.55
N ASP A 367 1.11 -7.64 14.08
CA ASP A 367 2.27 -7.20 14.87
C ASP A 367 3.18 -6.27 14.07
N ALA A 368 3.48 -6.62 12.82
CA ALA A 368 4.25 -5.75 11.92
C ALA A 368 3.57 -4.40 11.67
N LEU A 369 2.23 -4.37 11.62
CA LEU A 369 1.45 -3.15 11.49
C LEU A 369 1.57 -2.27 12.75
N THR A 370 1.55 -2.89 13.92
CA THR A 370 1.77 -2.22 15.21
C THR A 370 3.18 -1.63 15.29
N VAL A 371 4.21 -2.38 14.89
CA VAL A 371 5.60 -1.90 14.82
C VAL A 371 5.74 -0.68 13.90
N LEU A 372 5.09 -0.70 12.73
CA LEU A 372 5.07 0.44 11.82
C LEU A 372 4.37 1.66 12.41
N LEU A 373 3.22 1.45 13.05
CA LEU A 373 2.44 2.48 13.73
C LEU A 373 3.28 3.17 14.83
N GLU A 374 3.98 2.39 15.65
CA GLU A 374 4.87 2.89 16.69
C GLU A 374 6.04 3.70 16.11
N ALA A 375 6.72 3.17 15.09
CA ALA A 375 7.86 3.85 14.46
C ALA A 375 7.45 5.21 13.85
N LEU A 376 6.32 5.24 13.14
CA LEU A 376 5.77 6.47 12.57
C LEU A 376 5.31 7.46 13.65
N THR A 377 4.71 6.96 14.74
CA THR A 377 4.26 7.79 15.87
C THR A 377 5.45 8.44 16.58
N ALA A 378 6.48 7.65 16.90
CA ALA A 378 7.70 8.13 17.51
C ALA A 378 8.39 9.18 16.64
N ARG A 379 8.44 8.97 15.31
CA ARG A 379 8.94 9.96 14.36
C ARG A 379 8.15 11.26 14.40
N ARG A 380 6.81 11.19 14.37
CA ARG A 380 5.95 12.39 14.41
C ARG A 380 6.20 13.21 15.67
N LEU A 381 6.30 12.53 16.82
CA LEU A 381 6.60 13.16 18.11
C LEU A 381 7.97 13.85 18.11
N ARG A 382 9.03 13.17 17.65
CA ARG A 382 10.37 13.78 17.51
C ARG A 382 10.35 15.02 16.62
N MET A 383 9.54 15.02 15.56
CA MET A 383 9.38 16.15 14.65
C MET A 383 8.43 17.24 15.17
N GLY A 384 7.97 17.18 16.43
CA GLY A 384 7.04 18.15 17.02
C GLY A 384 5.64 18.15 16.39
N ARG A 385 5.22 17.06 15.76
CA ARG A 385 3.91 16.93 15.08
C ARG A 385 2.91 16.16 15.94
N SER A 386 1.67 16.62 15.97
CA SER A 386 0.56 15.90 16.64
C SER A 386 0.41 14.46 16.12
N ILE A 387 0.13 13.53 17.05
CA ILE A 387 -0.17 12.11 16.76
C ILE A 387 -1.55 12.00 16.08
N THR A 388 -2.52 12.78 16.53
CA THR A 388 -3.85 12.85 15.93
C THR A 388 -3.84 13.87 14.80
N ARG A 389 -4.25 13.43 13.61
CA ARG A 389 -4.63 14.34 12.53
C ARG A 389 -6.07 14.76 12.82
N ARG A 390 -6.31 16.04 13.14
CA ARG A 390 -7.69 16.55 13.23
C ARG A 390 -8.45 16.15 11.98
N GLU A 391 -9.66 15.63 12.12
CA GLU A 391 -10.58 15.52 11.00
C GLU A 391 -10.64 16.89 10.33
N ARG A 392 -10.51 16.94 9.01
CA ARG A 392 -10.94 18.13 8.29
C ARG A 392 -12.45 18.11 8.37
N HIS A 393 -13.03 18.73 9.40
CA HIS A 393 -14.42 19.13 9.31
C HIS A 393 -14.52 20.05 8.10
N ASN A 394 -15.35 19.68 7.14
CA ASN A 394 -15.85 20.60 6.13
C ASN A 394 -16.83 21.56 6.82
N ASP A 395 -16.33 22.35 7.76
CA ASP A 395 -17.07 23.52 8.25
C ASP A 395 -16.82 24.61 7.20
N ASN A 396 -17.58 24.55 6.11
CA ASN A 396 -17.95 25.66 5.21
C ASN A 396 -18.68 25.10 3.98
N ILE A 397 -19.92 24.66 4.19
CA ILE A 397 -20.98 24.82 3.20
C ILE A 397 -22.17 25.36 3.99
N CYS A 398 -22.28 26.70 4.02
CA CYS A 398 -23.57 27.38 4.16
C CYS A 398 -24.08 27.67 2.76
#